data_AF-A0A139TN12-F1
#
_entry.id   AF-A0A139TN12-F1
#
_cell.length_a   1.000
_cell.length_b   1.000
_cell.length_c   1.000
_cell.angle_alpha   90.00
_cell.angle_beta   90.00
_cell.angle_gamma   90.00
#
_symmetry.space_group_name_H-M   'P 1'
#
loop_
_entity.id
_entity.type
_entity.pdbx_description
1 polymer ?
#
loop_
_entity_poly.entity_id
_entity_poly.type
_entity_poly.pdbx_seq_one_letter_code
_entity_poly.pdbx_strand_id
1 'polypeptide(L)'
;MPKLLEIKLIPMVAHLMASLKSAALLLPFLIHAPEYYGDIFKINRIGPEILEADPEVLKNLSYDPPGQDLLSNEQNREAWQTFVKTYETPVRKVQDWYNSITDKESADAAADSFNKDVLPILKKLTGRAADMKKQALSIPASPEMQKFIFLRISQLQGRLLIIFLPMQNEEKVSAETCYRGSTKLFEIILGLTSPSMIDISNFIESQNESQESFEAVFKEPWSSAPQP
;
A
#
# COMPACT_ATOMS: atom_id res chain seq x y z
N MET A 1 -12.69 1.55 -29.51
CA MET A 1 -11.79 2.21 -28.54
C MET A 1 -11.77 1.66 -27.10
N PRO A 2 -12.64 0.73 -26.62
CA PRO A 2 -12.48 0.15 -25.26
C PRO A 2 -11.37 -0.90 -25.14
N LYS A 3 -11.11 -1.66 -26.23
CA LYS A 3 -10.15 -2.78 -26.25
C LYS A 3 -8.68 -2.37 -26.04
N LEU A 4 -8.31 -1.11 -26.27
CA LEU A 4 -6.92 -0.66 -26.11
C LEU A 4 -6.55 -0.37 -24.64
N LEU A 5 -7.54 -0.15 -23.76
CA LEU A 5 -7.33 0.05 -22.32
C LEU A 5 -7.23 -1.28 -21.57
N GLU A 6 -8.02 -2.29 -21.94
CA GLU A 6 -7.95 -3.65 -21.35
C GLU A 6 -6.59 -4.32 -21.60
N ILE A 7 -5.98 -4.10 -22.77
CA ILE A 7 -4.69 -4.70 -23.14
C ILE A 7 -3.52 -4.10 -22.34
N LYS A 8 -3.65 -2.89 -21.80
CA LYS A 8 -2.57 -2.17 -21.08
C LYS A 8 -2.55 -2.40 -19.56
N LEU A 9 -3.64 -2.88 -18.97
CA LEU A 9 -3.75 -3.02 -17.52
C LEU A 9 -3.45 -4.42 -16.98
N ILE A 10 -3.61 -5.45 -17.80
CA ILE A 10 -3.29 -6.84 -17.45
C ILE A 10 -1.80 -7.01 -17.06
N PRO A 11 -0.82 -6.40 -17.78
CA PRO A 11 0.59 -6.47 -17.37
C PRO A 11 0.92 -5.70 -16.08
N MET A 12 0.15 -4.67 -15.76
CA MET A 12 0.32 -3.84 -14.56
C MET A 12 -0.10 -4.60 -13.30
N VAL A 13 -1.18 -5.37 -13.37
CA VAL A 13 -1.61 -6.26 -12.28
C VAL A 13 -0.63 -7.44 -12.13
N ALA A 14 -0.08 -7.95 -13.23
CA ALA A 14 0.96 -8.98 -13.19
C ALA A 14 2.21 -8.57 -12.40
N HIS A 15 2.66 -7.33 -12.58
CA HIS A 15 3.88 -6.84 -11.92
C HIS A 15 3.66 -6.52 -10.44
N LEU A 16 2.50 -5.96 -10.08
CA LEU A 16 2.11 -5.66 -8.69
C LEU A 16 2.03 -6.94 -7.85
N MET A 17 1.46 -8.00 -8.42
CA MET A 17 1.21 -9.27 -7.75
C MET A 17 2.47 -10.15 -7.65
N ALA A 18 3.41 -10.01 -8.59
CA ALA A 18 4.73 -10.60 -8.48
C ALA A 18 5.49 -10.05 -7.26
N SER A 19 5.40 -8.75 -6.97
CA SER A 19 6.04 -8.15 -5.79
C SER A 19 5.44 -8.62 -4.46
N LEU A 20 4.12 -8.87 -4.43
CA LEU A 20 3.39 -9.37 -3.25
C LEU A 20 3.71 -10.83 -2.93
N LYS A 21 3.91 -11.66 -3.96
CA LYS A 21 4.31 -13.08 -3.79
C LYS A 21 5.77 -13.25 -3.37
N SER A 22 6.63 -12.25 -3.61
CA SER A 22 8.07 -12.32 -3.39
C SER A 22 8.54 -12.05 -1.95
N ALA A 23 7.64 -11.74 -1.02
CA ALA A 23 7.98 -11.66 0.41
C ALA A 23 8.32 -13.03 1.04
N ALA A 24 7.96 -14.15 0.39
CA ALA A 24 8.20 -15.49 0.92
C ALA A 24 9.29 -16.30 0.19
N LEU A 25 9.72 -15.93 -1.02
CA LEU A 25 10.85 -16.59 -1.72
C LEU A 25 11.46 -15.65 -2.78
N LEU A 26 12.76 -15.41 -2.68
CA LEU A 26 13.55 -14.47 -3.49
C LEU A 26 13.81 -14.91 -4.94
N LEU A 27 14.08 -13.91 -5.80
CA LEU A 27 14.93 -13.91 -7.02
C LEU A 27 14.75 -15.12 -7.99
N PRO A 28 14.11 -15.00 -9.18
CA PRO A 28 14.76 -14.39 -10.36
C PRO A 28 13.81 -14.05 -11.56
N PHE A 29 13.28 -12.85 -11.73
CA PHE A 29 12.61 -12.46 -13.00
C PHE A 29 12.75 -10.98 -13.39
N LEU A 30 13.77 -10.29 -12.85
CA LEU A 30 13.93 -8.85 -12.98
C LEU A 30 14.54 -8.35 -14.31
N ILE A 31 14.61 -9.15 -15.37
CA ILE A 31 15.29 -8.73 -16.61
C ILE A 31 14.52 -9.21 -17.86
N HIS A 32 13.69 -8.34 -18.48
CA HIS A 32 13.68 -8.07 -19.94
C HIS A 32 12.56 -7.11 -20.42
N ALA A 33 12.97 -5.86 -20.76
CA ALA A 33 12.59 -5.00 -21.91
C ALA A 33 11.15 -4.40 -22.05
N PRO A 34 10.92 -3.38 -22.92
CA PRO A 34 11.37 -1.98 -22.81
C PRO A 34 10.23 -0.93 -23.05
N GLU A 35 10.50 0.31 -22.60
CA GLU A 35 9.96 1.61 -23.07
C GLU A 35 8.55 1.68 -23.69
N TYR A 36 7.50 1.89 -22.90
CA TYR A 36 6.35 2.75 -23.25
C TYR A 36 5.64 3.22 -21.97
N TYR A 37 5.45 4.54 -21.85
CA TYR A 37 5.01 5.34 -20.68
C TYR A 37 6.12 5.71 -19.67
N GLY A 38 6.63 6.93 -19.85
CA GLY A 38 7.77 7.52 -19.14
C GLY A 38 7.61 7.80 -17.64
N ASP A 39 6.49 7.49 -16.99
CA ASP A 39 6.29 7.74 -15.55
C ASP A 39 5.75 6.52 -14.76
N ILE A 40 5.55 5.37 -15.41
CA ILE A 40 4.92 4.18 -14.78
C ILE A 40 5.94 3.29 -14.03
N PHE A 41 7.25 3.55 -14.17
CA PHE A 41 8.31 2.57 -13.86
C PHE A 41 9.09 2.74 -12.55
N LYS A 42 8.83 3.77 -11.73
CA LYS A 42 9.57 3.91 -10.45
C LYS A 42 8.97 3.13 -9.27
N ILE A 43 7.72 2.65 -9.39
CA ILE A 43 6.99 2.03 -8.27
C ILE A 43 7.41 0.57 -8.04
N ASN A 44 7.99 -0.11 -9.05
CA ASN A 44 8.51 -1.48 -8.93
C ASN A 44 10.01 -1.55 -8.58
N ARG A 45 10.55 -0.47 -8.02
CA ARG A 45 11.95 -0.38 -7.58
C ARG A 45 12.03 -0.13 -6.08
N ILE A 46 11.32 -0.92 -5.27
CA ILE A 46 11.71 -1.12 -3.87
C ILE A 46 11.69 -2.61 -3.59
N GLY A 47 12.66 -3.32 -4.16
CA GLY A 47 13.05 -4.62 -3.65
C GLY A 47 13.91 -4.44 -2.39
N PRO A 48 14.22 -5.54 -1.67
CA PRO A 48 15.18 -5.53 -0.56
C PRO A 48 16.49 -4.83 -0.95
N GLU A 49 16.93 -4.99 -2.19
CA GLU A 49 18.13 -4.35 -2.74
C GLU A 49 18.10 -2.81 -2.73
N ILE A 50 16.91 -2.19 -2.79
CA ILE A 50 16.76 -0.73 -2.74
C ILE A 50 16.50 -0.24 -1.32
N LEU A 51 15.91 -1.08 -0.46
CA LEU A 51 15.89 -0.84 0.98
C LEU A 51 17.30 -0.87 1.59
N GLU A 52 18.17 -1.72 1.06
CA GLU A 52 19.59 -1.81 1.43
C GLU A 52 20.45 -0.74 0.75
N ALA A 53 20.17 -0.39 -0.51
CA ALA A 53 20.96 0.59 -1.26
C ALA A 53 20.58 2.06 -1.00
N ASP A 54 19.33 2.34 -0.64
CA ASP A 54 18.85 3.71 -0.35
C ASP A 54 17.66 3.70 0.64
N PRO A 55 17.94 3.69 1.95
CA PRO A 55 16.91 3.76 2.99
C PRO A 55 16.11 5.08 2.96
N GLU A 56 16.59 6.13 2.26
CA GLU A 56 15.84 7.38 2.08
C GLU A 56 14.66 7.24 1.10
N VAL A 57 14.62 6.17 0.30
CA VAL A 57 13.47 5.90 -0.58
C VAL A 57 12.19 5.74 0.22
N LEU A 58 12.24 5.16 1.42
CA LEU A 58 11.09 5.07 2.33
C LEU A 58 10.59 6.45 2.81
N LYS A 59 11.46 7.46 2.83
CA LYS A 59 11.12 8.82 3.30
C LYS A 59 10.41 9.67 2.25
N ASN A 60 10.56 9.36 0.96
CA ASN A 60 10.06 10.17 -0.15
C ASN A 60 9.17 9.42 -1.15
N LEU A 61 8.45 8.42 -0.67
CA LEU A 61 7.39 7.77 -1.43
C LEU A 61 6.19 8.73 -1.56
N SER A 62 6.26 9.74 -2.43
CA SER A 62 5.08 10.46 -2.92
C SER A 62 4.77 9.91 -4.31
N TYR A 63 3.52 9.51 -4.55
CA TYR A 63 3.12 9.12 -5.91
C TYR A 63 2.75 10.37 -6.71
N ASP A 64 3.02 10.35 -8.00
CA ASP A 64 2.59 11.43 -8.87
C ASP A 64 1.06 11.57 -8.83
N PRO A 65 0.53 12.80 -8.88
CA PRO A 65 -0.90 13.00 -9.01
C PRO A 65 -1.41 12.39 -10.33
N PRO A 66 -2.73 12.21 -10.47
CA PRO A 66 -3.29 11.84 -11.77
C PRO A 66 -2.92 12.87 -12.85
N GLY A 67 -2.83 12.41 -14.10
CA GLY A 67 -2.56 13.29 -15.24
C GLY A 67 -3.60 14.39 -15.39
N GLN A 68 -3.20 15.52 -16.00
CA GLN A 68 -4.05 16.70 -16.18
C GLN A 68 -5.38 16.39 -16.87
N ASP A 69 -5.39 15.46 -17.82
CA ASP A 69 -6.60 15.04 -18.53
C ASP A 69 -7.66 14.47 -17.57
N LEU A 70 -7.23 13.67 -16.57
CA LEU A 70 -8.13 13.05 -15.60
C LEU A 70 -8.63 14.06 -14.56
N LEU A 71 -7.81 15.08 -14.26
CA LEU A 71 -8.11 16.18 -13.33
C LEU A 71 -8.85 17.36 -13.98
N SER A 72 -9.08 17.32 -15.30
CA SER A 72 -9.77 18.38 -16.04
C SER A 72 -11.24 18.55 -15.63
N ASN A 73 -11.85 17.51 -15.07
CA ASN A 73 -13.19 17.52 -14.50
C ASN A 73 -13.16 17.88 -13.00
N GLU A 74 -14.01 18.82 -12.58
CA GLU A 74 -14.20 19.23 -11.17
C GLU A 74 -14.43 18.04 -10.24
N GLN A 75 -15.35 17.15 -10.59
CA GLN A 75 -15.70 15.98 -9.79
C GLN A 75 -14.48 15.08 -9.56
N ASN A 76 -13.66 14.88 -10.59
CA ASN A 76 -12.44 14.07 -10.46
C ASN A 76 -11.38 14.75 -9.61
N ARG A 77 -11.30 16.09 -9.65
CA ARG A 77 -10.42 16.86 -8.78
C ARG A 77 -10.85 16.76 -7.32
N GLU A 78 -12.14 16.91 -7.04
CA GLU A 78 -12.71 16.71 -5.70
C GLU A 78 -12.52 15.28 -5.20
N ALA A 79 -12.71 14.29 -6.07
CA ALA A 79 -12.45 12.89 -5.78
C ALA A 79 -10.97 12.65 -5.42
N TRP A 80 -10.05 13.27 -6.15
CA TRP A 80 -8.62 13.19 -5.85
C TRP A 80 -8.30 13.80 -4.48
N GLN A 81 -8.80 15.00 -4.19
CA GLN A 81 -8.60 15.65 -2.89
C GLN A 81 -9.18 14.81 -1.75
N THR A 82 -10.35 14.20 -1.98
CA THR A 82 -10.98 13.28 -1.04
C THR A 82 -10.11 12.05 -0.80
N PHE A 83 -9.56 11.44 -1.86
CA PHE A 83 -8.62 10.33 -1.74
C PHE A 83 -7.38 10.72 -0.94
N VAL A 84 -6.74 11.85 -1.27
CA VAL A 84 -5.52 12.33 -0.61
C VAL A 84 -5.74 12.55 0.89
N LYS A 85 -6.87 13.18 1.25
CA LYS A 85 -7.22 13.43 2.66
C LYS A 85 -7.56 12.13 3.40
N THR A 86 -8.22 11.20 2.73
CA THR A 86 -8.83 10.01 3.36
C THR A 86 -7.89 8.83 3.47
N TYR A 87 -6.93 8.71 2.54
CA TYR A 87 -6.03 7.55 2.43
C TYR A 87 -4.56 7.95 2.41
N GLU A 88 -4.14 8.82 1.49
CA GLU A 88 -2.71 9.11 1.31
C GLU A 88 -2.09 9.83 2.52
N THR A 89 -2.76 10.89 3.01
CA THR A 89 -2.28 11.67 4.16
C THR A 89 -2.21 10.81 5.43
N PRO A 90 -3.24 10.00 5.78
CA PRO A 90 -3.12 9.05 6.87
C PRO A 90 -1.95 8.05 6.71
N VAL A 91 -1.77 7.45 5.53
CA VAL A 91 -0.67 6.50 5.32
C VAL A 91 0.71 7.17 5.47
N ARG A 92 0.85 8.42 5.05
CA ARG A 92 2.06 9.20 5.31
C ARG A 92 2.35 9.32 6.81
N LYS A 93 1.32 9.52 7.65
CA LYS A 93 1.50 9.53 9.11
C LYS A 93 1.95 8.19 9.66
N VAL A 94 1.53 7.07 9.07
CA VAL A 94 2.05 5.74 9.46
C VAL A 94 3.52 5.60 9.09
N GLN A 95 3.93 6.12 7.93
CA GLN A 95 5.35 6.18 7.56
C GLN A 95 6.15 7.06 8.51
N ASP A 96 5.65 8.26 8.85
CA ASP A 96 6.29 9.16 9.82
C ASP A 96 6.40 8.51 11.21
N TRP A 97 5.35 7.81 11.63
CA TRP A 97 5.34 7.02 12.87
C TRP A 97 6.41 5.93 12.84
N TYR A 98 6.50 5.14 11.77
CA TYR A 98 7.52 4.10 11.64
C TYR A 98 8.93 4.70 11.64
N ASN A 99 9.15 5.77 10.87
CA ASN A 99 10.43 6.47 10.78
C ASN A 99 10.85 7.14 12.10
N SER A 100 9.91 7.38 13.01
CA SER A 100 10.21 7.93 14.33
C SER A 100 10.89 6.93 15.27
N ILE A 101 10.85 5.62 14.96
CA ILE A 101 11.39 4.57 15.79
C ILE A 101 12.89 4.42 15.52
N THR A 102 13.71 5.17 16.25
CA THR A 102 15.17 5.21 16.08
C THR A 102 15.93 4.53 17.21
N ASP A 103 15.28 4.33 18.36
CA ASP A 103 15.84 3.79 19.59
C ASP A 103 14.74 3.19 20.48
N LYS A 104 15.12 2.75 21.67
CA LYS A 104 14.19 2.14 22.63
C LYS A 104 13.08 3.09 23.10
N GLU A 105 13.41 4.34 23.45
CA GLU A 105 12.44 5.27 24.04
C GLU A 105 11.39 5.67 23.01
N SER A 106 11.85 5.92 21.77
CA SER A 106 10.97 6.17 20.62
C SER A 106 10.11 4.96 20.25
N ALA A 107 10.63 3.73 20.37
CA ALA A 107 9.83 2.52 20.17
C ALA A 107 8.68 2.37 21.19
N ASP A 108 8.94 2.67 22.48
CA ASP A 108 7.90 2.64 23.52
C ASP A 108 6.85 3.77 23.29
N ALA A 109 7.29 4.96 22.89
CA ALA A 109 6.38 6.06 22.54
C ALA A 109 5.52 5.75 21.30
N ALA A 110 6.12 5.13 20.28
CA ALA A 110 5.42 4.67 19.09
C ALA A 110 4.39 3.57 19.43
N ALA A 111 4.71 2.69 20.38
CA ALA A 111 3.77 1.69 20.88
C ALA A 111 2.53 2.30 21.53
N ASP A 112 2.71 3.35 22.34
CA ASP A 112 1.61 4.07 23.00
C ASP A 112 0.67 4.75 21.99
N SER A 113 1.19 5.24 20.85
CA SER A 113 0.40 5.91 19.82
C SER A 113 -0.27 4.95 18.82
N PHE A 114 0.22 3.71 18.68
CA PHE A 114 -0.18 2.79 17.60
C PHE A 114 -1.69 2.58 17.51
N ASN A 115 -2.34 2.21 18.62
CA ASN A 115 -3.78 1.90 18.62
C ASN A 115 -4.66 3.10 18.24
N LYS A 116 -4.18 4.31 18.51
CA LYS A 116 -4.90 5.55 18.24
C LYS A 116 -4.63 6.05 16.83
N ASP A 117 -3.36 6.08 16.43
CA ASP A 117 -2.91 6.84 15.27
C ASP A 117 -2.60 5.96 14.05
N VAL A 118 -2.34 4.65 14.24
CA VAL A 118 -1.91 3.73 13.16
C VAL A 118 -2.95 2.64 12.90
N LEU A 119 -3.42 1.96 13.93
CA LEU A 119 -4.33 0.82 13.81
C LEU A 119 -5.61 1.13 13.02
N PRO A 120 -6.29 2.29 13.19
CA PRO A 120 -7.47 2.60 12.39
C PRO A 120 -7.17 2.74 10.89
N ILE A 121 -5.97 3.20 10.54
CA ILE A 121 -5.52 3.38 9.15
C ILE A 121 -5.23 2.01 8.55
N LEU A 122 -4.51 1.16 9.29
CA LEU A 122 -4.25 -0.22 8.92
C LEU A 122 -5.56 -0.96 8.63
N LYS A 123 -6.51 -0.94 9.59
CA LYS A 123 -7.82 -1.59 9.46
C LYS A 123 -8.62 -1.09 8.26
N LYS A 124 -8.58 0.22 7.99
CA LYS A 124 -9.24 0.80 6.83
C LYS A 124 -8.66 0.28 5.52
N LEU A 125 -7.35 0.07 5.47
CA LEU A 125 -6.66 -0.45 4.31
C LEU A 125 -6.57 -1.99 4.32
N THR A 126 -7.04 -2.69 5.35
CA THR A 126 -7.15 -4.15 5.33
C THR A 126 -8.29 -4.59 4.42
N GLY A 127 -8.01 -5.53 3.52
CA GLY A 127 -9.00 -6.07 2.60
C GLY A 127 -8.40 -6.42 1.24
N ARG A 128 -9.15 -7.22 0.48
CA ARG A 128 -8.75 -7.67 -0.86
C ARG A 128 -9.22 -6.69 -1.93
N ALA A 129 -8.96 -6.99 -3.21
CA ALA A 129 -9.42 -6.17 -4.33
C ALA A 129 -10.91 -5.80 -4.25
N ALA A 130 -11.78 -6.72 -3.86
CA ALA A 130 -13.21 -6.43 -3.74
C ALA A 130 -13.49 -5.30 -2.73
N ASP A 131 -12.76 -5.25 -1.61
CA ASP A 131 -12.94 -4.23 -0.57
C ASP A 131 -12.34 -2.89 -0.99
N MET A 132 -11.16 -2.91 -1.61
CA MET A 132 -10.57 -1.72 -2.23
C MET A 132 -11.48 -1.12 -3.30
N LYS A 133 -12.14 -1.97 -4.10
CA LYS A 133 -13.09 -1.52 -5.11
C LYS A 133 -14.29 -0.84 -4.47
N LYS A 134 -14.87 -1.41 -3.40
CA LYS A 134 -15.94 -0.74 -2.64
C LYS A 134 -15.49 0.62 -2.11
N GLN A 135 -14.26 0.73 -1.60
CA GLN A 135 -13.68 1.99 -1.13
C GLN A 135 -13.55 3.02 -2.26
N ALA A 136 -13.05 2.61 -3.43
CA ALA A 136 -12.94 3.48 -4.60
C ALA A 136 -14.32 3.93 -5.12
N LEU A 137 -15.29 3.02 -5.16
CA LEU A 137 -16.66 3.32 -5.59
C LEU A 137 -17.41 4.25 -4.63
N SER A 138 -17.01 4.28 -3.35
CA SER A 138 -17.59 5.21 -2.36
C SER A 138 -17.20 6.67 -2.60
N ILE A 139 -16.17 6.92 -3.42
CA ILE A 139 -15.78 8.27 -3.84
C ILE A 139 -16.47 8.57 -5.18
N PRO A 140 -17.37 9.57 -5.25
CA PRO A 140 -18.00 9.97 -6.50
C PRO A 140 -16.97 10.50 -7.49
N ALA A 141 -16.79 9.80 -8.62
CA ALA A 141 -15.86 10.20 -9.67
C ALA A 141 -16.22 9.51 -11.00
N SER A 142 -15.52 9.85 -12.09
CA SER A 142 -15.63 9.08 -13.34
C SER A 142 -15.10 7.65 -13.15
N PRO A 143 -15.54 6.67 -13.97
CA PRO A 143 -15.03 5.30 -13.92
C PRO A 143 -13.50 5.22 -13.99
N GLU A 144 -12.88 6.04 -14.83
CA GLU A 144 -11.42 6.11 -14.98
C GLU A 144 -10.74 6.62 -13.71
N MET A 145 -11.34 7.60 -13.05
CA MET A 145 -10.84 8.12 -11.78
C MET A 145 -11.03 7.13 -10.64
N GLN A 146 -12.14 6.40 -10.59
CA GLN A 146 -12.37 5.34 -9.61
C GLN A 146 -11.37 4.18 -9.78
N LYS A 147 -11.09 3.78 -11.03
CA LYS A 147 -10.02 2.83 -11.35
C LYS A 147 -8.66 3.32 -10.86
N PHE A 148 -8.35 4.60 -11.10
CA PHE A 148 -7.10 5.20 -10.63
C PHE A 148 -7.01 5.19 -9.10
N ILE A 149 -8.07 5.60 -8.40
CA ILE A 149 -8.16 5.57 -6.93
C ILE A 149 -7.97 4.14 -6.40
N PHE A 150 -8.61 3.15 -7.00
CA PHE A 150 -8.44 1.74 -6.63
C PHE A 150 -6.97 1.31 -6.70
N LEU A 151 -6.29 1.63 -7.81
CA LEU A 151 -4.87 1.32 -7.97
C LEU A 151 -4.01 2.06 -6.94
N ARG A 152 -4.37 3.31 -6.61
CA ARG A 152 -3.68 4.07 -5.55
C ARG A 152 -3.90 3.48 -4.16
N ILE A 153 -5.10 2.99 -3.83
CA ILE A 153 -5.36 2.28 -2.56
C ILE A 153 -4.47 1.03 -2.47
N SER A 154 -4.41 0.24 -3.54
CA SER A 154 -3.55 -0.97 -3.57
C SER A 154 -2.06 -0.63 -3.38
N GLN A 155 -1.60 0.46 -3.97
CA GLN A 155 -0.23 0.93 -3.75
C GLN A 155 0.00 1.38 -2.30
N LEU A 156 -0.98 2.02 -1.66
CA LEU A 156 -0.90 2.38 -0.24
C LEU A 156 -0.86 1.13 0.66
N GLN A 157 -1.62 0.08 0.33
CA GLN A 157 -1.48 -1.22 1.02
C GLN A 157 -0.06 -1.78 0.87
N GLY A 158 0.51 -1.75 -0.34
CA GLY A 158 1.89 -2.18 -0.57
C GLY A 158 2.92 -1.45 0.30
N ARG A 159 2.73 -0.14 0.55
CA ARG A 159 3.60 0.62 1.46
C ARG A 159 3.50 0.17 2.91
N LEU A 160 2.27 -0.03 3.39
CA LEU A 160 2.06 -0.53 4.75
C LEU A 160 2.65 -1.94 4.91
N LEU A 161 2.63 -2.76 3.85
CA LEU A 161 3.27 -4.08 3.87
C LEU A 161 4.78 -3.98 4.08
N ILE A 162 5.46 -3.03 3.42
CA ILE A 162 6.90 -2.80 3.60
C ILE A 162 7.24 -2.39 5.04
N ILE A 163 6.32 -1.74 5.75
CA ILE A 163 6.49 -1.37 7.16
C ILE A 163 6.23 -2.58 8.07
N PHE A 164 5.04 -3.20 7.97
CA PHE A 164 4.60 -4.16 8.98
C PHE A 164 5.19 -5.56 8.80
N LEU A 165 5.59 -5.95 7.59
CA LEU A 165 6.17 -7.27 7.35
C LEU A 165 7.55 -7.43 8.02
N PRO A 166 8.51 -6.48 7.92
CA PRO A 166 9.74 -6.54 8.71
C PRO A 166 9.47 -6.51 10.22
N MET A 167 8.60 -5.60 10.69
CA MET A 167 8.27 -5.49 12.12
C MET A 167 7.74 -6.81 12.72
N GLN A 168 6.90 -7.55 12.01
CA GLN A 168 6.44 -8.87 12.46
C GLN A 168 7.57 -9.91 12.56
N ASN A 169 8.60 -9.78 11.73
CA ASN A 169 9.70 -10.74 11.65
C ASN A 169 10.90 -10.39 12.53
N GLU A 170 11.00 -9.16 13.05
CA GLU A 170 12.16 -8.68 13.79
C GLU A 170 12.52 -9.49 15.04
N GLU A 171 11.53 -10.05 15.74
CA GLU A 171 11.78 -10.96 16.87
C GLU A 171 12.64 -12.17 16.46
N LYS A 172 12.57 -12.58 15.19
CA LYS A 172 13.23 -13.78 14.65
C LYS A 172 14.60 -13.51 14.04
N VAL A 173 14.96 -12.25 13.75
CA VAL A 173 16.02 -11.94 12.77
C VAL A 173 17.32 -11.40 13.38
N SER A 174 17.29 -10.69 14.53
CA SER A 174 18.54 -10.11 15.06
C SER A 174 18.51 -9.79 16.56
N ALA A 175 19.64 -10.05 17.22
CA ALA A 175 19.92 -9.66 18.60
C ALA A 175 20.32 -8.16 18.74
N GLU A 176 20.28 -7.36 17.69
CA GLU A 176 20.75 -5.96 17.70
C GLU A 176 19.76 -5.00 17.03
N THR A 177 18.46 -5.29 17.05
CA THR A 177 17.46 -4.36 16.49
C THR A 177 17.24 -3.14 17.39
N CYS A 178 16.85 -1.99 16.82
CA CYS A 178 16.47 -0.80 17.60
C CYS A 178 15.28 -1.06 18.55
N TYR A 179 14.53 -2.15 18.30
CA TYR A 179 13.37 -2.58 19.08
C TYR A 179 13.74 -3.48 20.27
N ARG A 180 14.92 -4.11 20.30
CA ARG A 180 15.31 -5.22 21.20
C ARG A 180 15.37 -4.86 22.70
N GLY A 181 14.97 -3.66 23.09
CA GLY A 181 14.84 -3.22 24.47
C GLY A 181 13.48 -2.58 24.81
N SER A 182 12.58 -2.42 23.83
CA SER A 182 11.24 -1.88 24.06
C SER A 182 10.38 -2.92 24.76
N THR A 183 9.84 -2.55 25.91
CA THR A 183 8.91 -3.41 26.62
C THR A 183 7.52 -3.30 25.99
N LYS A 184 7.14 -2.09 25.55
CA LYS A 184 5.77 -1.83 25.09
C LYS A 184 5.51 -2.25 23.65
N LEU A 185 6.48 -2.12 22.74
CA LEU A 185 6.28 -2.46 21.34
C LEU A 185 5.92 -3.95 21.19
N PHE A 186 6.66 -4.82 21.87
CA PHE A 186 6.39 -6.25 21.87
C PHE A 186 5.16 -6.64 22.70
N GLU A 187 4.81 -5.92 23.77
CA GLU A 187 3.58 -6.23 24.52
C GLU A 187 2.31 -5.75 23.80
N ILE A 188 2.33 -4.53 23.25
CA ILE A 188 1.16 -3.83 22.71
C ILE A 188 0.95 -4.14 21.23
N ILE A 189 2.01 -4.27 20.44
CA ILE A 189 1.89 -4.41 18.98
C ILE A 189 2.22 -5.82 18.54
N LEU A 190 3.43 -6.31 18.85
CA LEU A 190 3.97 -7.53 18.23
C LEU A 190 3.77 -8.80 19.07
N GLY A 191 3.14 -8.68 20.24
CA GLY A 191 2.97 -9.80 21.16
C GLY A 191 2.06 -10.86 20.55
N LEU A 192 2.40 -12.14 20.74
CA LEU A 192 1.67 -13.28 20.16
C LEU A 192 0.17 -13.28 20.49
N THR A 193 -0.24 -12.67 21.60
CA THR A 193 -1.64 -12.55 22.02
C THR A 193 -2.21 -11.13 21.87
N SER A 194 -1.43 -10.18 21.35
CA SER A 194 -1.89 -8.81 21.15
C SER A 194 -2.95 -8.75 20.04
N PRO A 195 -4.09 -8.08 20.27
CA PRO A 195 -5.06 -7.78 19.21
C PRO A 195 -4.44 -7.06 18.02
N SER A 196 -3.45 -6.20 18.25
CA SER A 196 -2.71 -5.47 17.21
C SER A 196 -1.94 -6.40 16.28
N MET A 197 -1.31 -7.45 16.83
CA MET A 197 -0.59 -8.45 16.05
C MET A 197 -1.54 -9.25 15.16
N ILE A 198 -2.74 -9.54 15.65
CA ILE A 198 -3.80 -10.20 14.86
C ILE A 198 -4.25 -9.30 13.72
N ASP A 199 -4.48 -8.01 13.98
CA ASP A 199 -4.88 -7.04 12.96
C ASP A 199 -3.78 -6.84 11.88
N ILE A 200 -2.50 -6.80 12.27
CA ILE A 200 -1.36 -6.78 11.36
C ILE A 200 -1.29 -8.06 10.52
N SER A 201 -1.47 -9.23 11.14
CA SER A 201 -1.47 -10.52 10.42
C SER A 201 -2.61 -10.58 9.40
N ASN A 202 -3.83 -10.19 9.80
CA ASN A 202 -4.98 -10.10 8.90
C ASN A 202 -4.73 -9.14 7.73
N PHE A 203 -4.07 -8.00 8.00
CA PHE A 203 -3.65 -7.08 6.94
C PHE A 203 -2.71 -7.77 5.96
N ILE A 204 -1.63 -8.38 6.43
CA ILE A 204 -0.64 -9.08 5.59
C ILE A 204 -1.30 -10.21 4.80
N GLU A 205 -2.12 -11.02 5.44
CA GLU A 205 -2.86 -12.12 4.79
C GLU A 205 -3.86 -11.62 3.73
N SER A 206 -4.47 -10.45 3.95
CA SER A 206 -5.37 -9.85 2.94
C SER A 206 -4.64 -9.51 1.65
N GLN A 207 -3.32 -9.31 1.70
CA GLN A 207 -2.48 -9.05 0.53
C GLN A 207 -2.08 -10.32 -0.23
N ASN A 208 -2.30 -11.50 0.35
CA ASN A 208 -2.08 -12.79 -0.31
C ASN A 208 -3.27 -13.13 -1.23
N GLU A 209 -3.54 -12.25 -2.17
CA GLU A 209 -4.51 -12.46 -3.24
C GLU A 209 -3.81 -13.02 -4.49
N SER A 210 -4.54 -13.71 -5.38
CA SER A 210 -3.99 -14.11 -6.67
C SER A 210 -4.11 -12.98 -7.68
N GLN A 211 -3.20 -12.95 -8.66
CA GLN A 211 -3.25 -11.93 -9.71
C GLN A 211 -4.56 -11.99 -10.48
N GLU A 212 -5.00 -13.20 -10.77
CA GLU A 212 -6.25 -13.47 -11.46
C GLU A 212 -7.47 -12.93 -10.70
N SER A 213 -7.48 -13.07 -9.37
CA SER A 213 -8.54 -12.53 -8.50
C SER A 213 -8.58 -11.00 -8.55
N PHE A 214 -7.42 -10.36 -8.41
CA PHE A 214 -7.32 -8.90 -8.48
C PHE A 214 -7.75 -8.38 -9.87
N GLU A 215 -7.27 -9.01 -10.95
CA GLU A 215 -7.65 -8.63 -12.32
C GLU A 215 -9.13 -8.80 -12.58
N ALA A 216 -9.74 -9.87 -12.07
CA ALA A 216 -11.17 -10.12 -12.22
C ALA A 216 -11.97 -8.96 -11.62
N VAL A 217 -11.66 -8.57 -10.38
CA VAL A 217 -12.30 -7.43 -9.71
C VAL A 217 -12.06 -6.12 -10.46
N PHE A 218 -10.85 -5.94 -11.00
CA PHE A 218 -10.53 -4.75 -11.78
C PHE A 218 -11.34 -4.66 -13.09
N LYS A 219 -11.55 -5.79 -13.78
CA LYS A 219 -12.25 -5.85 -15.08
C LYS A 219 -13.76 -5.77 -14.95
N GLU A 220 -14.32 -6.15 -13.81
CA GLU A 220 -15.73 -5.96 -13.50
C GLU A 220 -16.18 -4.49 -13.73
N PRO A 221 -17.48 -4.24 -13.97
CA PRO A 221 -18.01 -2.90 -14.17
C PRO A 221 -17.63 -1.93 -13.04
N TRP A 222 -17.34 -0.70 -13.44
CA TRP A 222 -17.14 0.45 -12.56
C TRP A 222 -18.37 1.34 -12.68
N SER A 223 -18.77 2.00 -11.58
CA SER A 223 -20.03 2.75 -11.55
C SER A 223 -20.12 3.71 -12.74
N SER A 224 -21.17 3.55 -13.54
CA SER A 224 -21.69 4.65 -14.36
C SER A 224 -22.09 5.77 -13.41
N ALA A 225 -21.61 7.00 -13.65
CA ALA A 225 -21.85 8.19 -12.83
C ALA A 225 -23.29 8.28 -12.26
N PRO A 226 -23.51 8.95 -11.11
CA PRO A 226 -24.86 9.37 -10.77
C PRO A 226 -25.41 10.16 -11.96
N GLN A 227 -26.54 9.71 -12.51
CA GLN A 227 -27.29 10.55 -13.45
C GLN A 227 -27.73 11.83 -12.70
N PRO A 228 -27.77 12.97 -13.41
CA PRO A 228 -27.98 14.30 -12.85
C PRO A 228 -29.19 14.42 -11.92
#